data_AF-R8AUR8-F1
#
_entry.id   AF-R8AUR8-F1
#
_cell.length_a   1.000
_cell.length_b   1.000
_cell.length_c   1.000
_cell.angle_alpha   90.00
_cell.angle_beta   90.00
_cell.angle_gamma   90.00
#
_symmetry.space_group_name_H-M   'P 1'
#
loop_
_entity.id
_entity.type
_entity.pdbx_description
1 polymer ?
#
loop_
_entity_poly.entity_id
_entity_poly.type
_entity_poly.pdbx_seq_one_letter_code
_entity_poly.pdbx_strand_id
1 'polypeptide(L)' 'MAWALIVQAGLAPDCEQIDIAGDEALEADYGIRIPVLRDPAGRELGWPFDLQRLQEWLAHGAD' A
#
# COMPACT_ATOMS: atom_id res chain seq x y z
N MET A 1 -8.06 3.64 -8.56
CA MET A 1 -7.15 2.49 -8.34
C MET A 1 -6.03 2.96 -7.44
N ALA A 2 -5.61 2.17 -6.45
CA ALA A 2 -4.63 2.58 -5.44
C ALA A 2 -3.32 3.14 -6.03
N TRP A 3 -2.77 2.46 -7.04
CA TRP A 3 -1.53 2.90 -7.70
C TRP A 3 -1.59 4.32 -8.27
N ALA A 4 -2.75 4.74 -8.80
CA ALA A 4 -2.89 6.10 -9.32
C ALA A 4 -2.74 7.17 -8.23
N LEU A 5 -3.18 6.87 -7.01
CA LEU A 5 -3.00 7.77 -5.86
C LEU A 5 -1.53 7.83 -5.41
N ILE A 6 -0.80 6.71 -5.50
CA ILE A 6 0.65 6.67 -5.25
C ILE A 6 1.41 7.55 -6.25
N VAL A 7 1.08 7.43 -7.54
CA VAL A 7 1.66 8.28 -8.59
C VAL A 7 1.31 9.75 -8.36
N GLN A 8 0.05 10.06 -8.03
CA GLN A 8 -0.39 11.44 -7.75
C GLN A 8 0.31 12.04 -6.53
N ALA A 9 0.63 11.22 -5.52
CA ALA A 9 1.37 11.64 -4.33
C ALA A 9 2.89 11.79 -4.58
N GLY A 10 3.39 11.41 -5.76
CA GLY A 10 4.82 11.47 -6.09
C GLY A 10 5.64 10.34 -5.47
N LEU A 11 5.01 9.28 -4.96
CA LEU A 11 5.64 8.20 -4.20
C LEU A 11 6.06 7.01 -5.06
N ALA A 12 5.71 7.01 -6.35
CA ALA A 12 6.01 5.90 -7.25
C ALA A 12 7.50 5.51 -7.31
N PRO A 13 8.49 6.43 -7.23
CA PRO A 13 9.91 6.05 -7.19
C PRO A 13 10.33 5.29 -5.94
N ASP A 14 9.60 5.48 -4.83
CA ASP A 14 9.91 4.90 -3.51
C ASP A 14 9.00 3.70 -3.18
N CYS A 15 8.16 3.28 -4.13
CA CYS A 15 7.19 2.20 -3.94
C CYS A 15 7.47 1.03 -4.89
N GLU A 16 7.48 -0.18 -4.34
CA GLU A 16 7.53 -1.42 -5.11
C GLU A 16 6.11 -2.02 -5.23
N GLN A 17 5.75 -2.48 -6.43
CA GLN A 17 4.54 -3.27 -6.64
C GLN A 17 4.89 -4.74 -6.58
N ILE A 18 4.31 -5.45 -5.62
CA ILE A 18 4.48 -6.89 -5.43
C ILE A 18 3.23 -7.59 -5.96
N ASP A 19 3.40 -8.48 -6.92
CA ASP A 19 2.37 -9.45 -7.31
C ASP A 19 2.41 -10.62 -6.33
N ILE A 20 1.26 -10.95 -5.76
CA ILE A 20 1.13 -12.02 -4.77
C ILE A 20 0.83 -13.37 -5.44
N ALA A 21 0.53 -13.40 -6.73
CA ALA A 21 0.15 -14.62 -7.43
C ALA A 21 1.25 -15.69 -7.36
N GLY A 22 0.90 -16.87 -6.84
CA GLY A 22 1.81 -18.00 -6.67
C GLY A 22 2.64 -17.98 -5.37
N ASP A 23 2.46 -16.99 -4.50
CA ASP A 23 3.00 -16.99 -3.14
C ASP A 23 1.88 -17.36 -2.15
N GLU A 24 1.88 -18.61 -1.68
CA GLU A 24 0.82 -19.14 -0.82
C GLU A 24 0.64 -18.32 0.48
N ALA A 25 1.72 -17.75 1.02
CA ALA A 25 1.66 -16.95 2.24
C ALA A 25 1.03 -15.57 1.95
N LEU A 26 1.47 -14.90 0.91
CA LEU A 26 0.90 -13.60 0.52
C LEU A 26 -0.54 -13.71 0.03
N GLU A 27 -0.90 -14.79 -0.67
CA GLU A 27 -2.29 -15.04 -1.07
C GLU A 27 -3.21 -15.27 0.13
N ALA A 28 -2.75 -16.03 1.13
CA ALA A 28 -3.49 -16.23 2.37
C ALA A 28 -3.71 -14.91 3.14
N ASP A 29 -2.68 -14.07 3.20
CA ASP A 29 -2.72 -12.81 3.97
C ASP A 29 -3.42 -11.66 3.25
N TYR A 30 -3.32 -11.59 1.91
CA TYR A 30 -3.73 -10.44 1.11
C TYR A 30 -4.71 -10.73 -0.04
N GLY A 31 -5.02 -11.99 -0.35
CA GLY A 31 -5.77 -12.39 -1.57
C GLY A 31 -7.10 -11.67 -1.79
N ILE A 32 -7.83 -11.32 -0.72
CA ILE A 32 -9.08 -10.55 -0.79
C ILE A 32 -8.93 -9.07 -0.38
N ARG A 33 -7.74 -8.68 0.08
CA ARG A 33 -7.44 -7.35 0.64
C ARG A 33 -6.72 -6.46 -0.35
N ILE A 34 -6.06 -7.03 -1.36
CA ILE A 34 -5.33 -6.25 -2.36
C ILE A 34 -6.25 -5.23 -3.07
N PRO A 35 -5.76 -4.02 -3.34
CA PRO A 35 -4.41 -3.53 -3.04
C PRO A 35 -4.22 -3.08 -1.57
N VAL A 36 -3.06 -3.38 -1.00
CA VAL A 36 -2.63 -2.94 0.34
C VAL A 36 -1.29 -2.24 0.21
N LEU A 37 -1.13 -1.07 0.86
CA LEU A 37 0.18 -0.47 1.07
C LEU A 37 0.75 -0.97 2.38
N ARG A 38 2.04 -1.27 2.40
CA ARG A 38 2.77 -1.66 3.60
C ARG A 38 4.07 -0.87 3.66
N ASP A 39 4.35 -0.27 4.81
CA ASP A 39 5.61 0.44 5.04
C ASP A 39 6.69 -0.50 5.63
N PRO A 40 7.96 -0.05 5.73
CA PRO A 40 9.04 -0.86 6.30
C PRO A 40 8.83 -1.24 7.77
N ALA A 41 8.00 -0.49 8.52
CA ALA A 41 7.64 -0.81 9.90
C ALA A 41 6.51 -1.85 9.99
N GLY A 42 5.94 -2.27 8.85
CA GLY A 42 4.87 -3.26 8.76
C GLY A 42 3.47 -2.68 8.99
N ARG A 43 3.31 -1.36 9.01
CA ARG A 43 1.98 -0.74 9.06
C ARG A 43 1.32 -0.87 7.70
N GLU A 44 0.00 -1.07 7.71
CA GLU A 44 -0.76 -1.31 6.49
C GLU A 44 -1.83 -0.25 6.27
N LEU A 45 -2.02 0.12 5.01
CA LEU A 45 -3.17 0.88 4.54
C LEU A 45 -3.90 0.05 3.47
N GLY A 46 -5.05 -0.53 3.85
CA GLY A 46 -5.89 -1.29 2.95
C GLY A 46 -6.78 -0.39 2.09
N TRP A 47 -7.06 -0.84 0.87
CA TRP A 47 -8.07 -0.22 0.01
C TRP A 47 -9.49 -0.37 0.61
N PRO A 48 -10.41 0.58 0.40
CA PRO A 48 -10.25 1.86 -0.30
C PRO A 48 -9.65 2.98 0.55
N PHE A 49 -8.91 3.87 -0.10
CA PHE A 49 -8.46 5.14 0.46
C PHE A 49 -8.38 6.22 -0.64
N ASP A 50 -8.35 7.48 -0.22
CA ASP A 50 -8.11 8.63 -1.08
C ASP A 50 -6.74 9.28 -0.79
N LEU A 51 -6.44 10.40 -1.45
CA LEU A 51 -5.16 11.10 -1.29
C LEU A 51 -4.98 11.65 0.12
N GLN A 52 -6.05 12.16 0.76
CA GLN A 52 -5.98 12.69 2.11
C GLN A 52 -5.64 11.57 3.10
N ARG A 53 -6.33 10.44 3.01
CA ARG A 53 -6.07 9.29 3.86
C ARG A 53 -4.67 8.71 3.68
N LEU A 54 -4.17 8.71 2.45
CA LEU A 54 -2.78 8.32 2.15
C LEU A 54 -1.77 9.26 2.84
N GLN A 55 -1.97 10.57 2.74
CA GLN A 55 -1.09 11.57 3.36
C GLN A 55 -1.08 11.48 4.89
N GLU A 56 -2.25 11.29 5.51
CA GLU A 56 -2.35 11.05 6.96
C GLU A 56 -1.56 9.81 7.38
N TRP A 57 -1.74 8.68 6.66
CA TRP A 57 -1.05 7.43 6.97
C TRP A 57 0.47 7.55 6.91
N LEU A 58 1.00 8.32 5.94
CA LEU A 58 2.42 8.62 5.79
C LEU A 58 2.94 9.50 6.93
N ALA A 59 2.19 10.54 7.30
CA ALA A 59 2.57 11.45 8.38
C ALA A 59 2.68 10.74 9.74
N HIS A 60 1.86 9.71 9.99
CA HIS A 60 1.89 8.91 11.22
C HIS A 60 2.98 7.82 11.25
N GLY A 61 3.79 7.69 10.19
CA GLY A 61 4.83 6.66 10.08
C GLY A 61 6.25 7.16 9.96
N ALA A 62 6.43 8.48 9.93
CA ALA A 62 7.72 9.12 9.79
C ALA A 62 8.40 9.40 11.16
N ASP A 63 8.01 8.67 12.22
CA ASP A 63 8.60 8.76 13.56
C ASP A 63 9.94 7.99 13.66
#